data_AF-C4ZEG2-F1
#
_entry.id   AF-C4ZEG2-F1
#
_cell.length_a   1.000
_cell.length_b   1.000
_cell.length_c   1.000
_cell.angle_alpha   90.00
_cell.angle_beta   90.00
_cell.angle_gamma   90.00
#
_symmetry.space_group_name_H-M   'P 1'
#
loop_
_entity.id
_entity.type
_entity.pdbx_description
1 polymer ?
#
loop_
_entity_poly.entity_id
_entity_poly.type
_entity_poly.pdbx_seq_one_letter_code
_entity_poly.pdbx_strand_id
1 'polypeptide(L)' 'MNKKVLIIKGSPRAEGNTATMADVFAKGTIENNNTVTELF' A
#
# COMPACT_ATOMS: atom_id res chain seq x y z
N MET A 1 9.92 -10.01 6.78
CA MET A 1 9.28 -11.35 6.69
C MET A 1 8.80 -11.51 5.24
N ASN A 2 8.96 -12.65 4.57
CA ASN A 2 8.62 -12.75 3.14
C ASN A 2 7.10 -12.94 2.89
N LYS A 3 6.27 -12.01 3.40
CA LYS A 3 4.81 -12.07 3.25
C LYS A 3 4.38 -11.41 1.94
N LYS A 4 3.20 -11.81 1.45
CA LYS A 4 2.50 -11.12 0.37
C LYS A 4 1.36 -10.29 0.97
N VAL A 5 1.28 -9.02 0.63
CA VAL A 5 0.33 -8.05 1.19
C VAL A 5 -0.49 -7.44 0.06
N LEU A 6 -1.82 -7.47 0.20
CA LEU A 6 -2.76 -6.83 -0.71
C LEU A 6 -3.33 -5.58 -0.02
N ILE A 7 -3.17 -4.42 -0.67
CA ILE A 7 -3.78 -3.16 -0.24
C ILE A 7 -4.98 -2.89 -1.15
N ILE A 8 -6.13 -2.64 -0.55
CA ILE A 8 -7.35 -2.25 -1.27
C ILE A 8 -7.76 -0.88 -0.75
N LYS A 9 -7.82 0.12 -1.64
CA LYS A 9 -8.23 1.48 -1.27
C LYS A 9 -9.47 1.89 -2.05
N GLY A 10 -10.53 2.28 -1.35
CA GLY A 10 -11.81 2.67 -1.97
C GLY A 10 -11.95 4.17 -2.29
N SER A 11 -10.92 4.99 -2.04
CA SER A 11 -10.99 6.41 -2.37
C SER A 11 -10.70 6.60 -3.86
N PRO A 12 -11.56 7.30 -4.63
CA PRO A 12 -11.34 7.54 -6.04
C PRO A 12 -10.26 8.61 -6.31
N ARG A 13 -9.78 9.31 -5.27
CA ARG A 13 -8.81 10.39 -5.39
C ARG A 13 -7.39 9.80 -5.42
N ALA A 14 -6.72 9.96 -6.56
CA ALA A 14 -5.34 9.49 -6.77
C ALA A 14 -4.32 10.12 -5.80
N GLU A 15 -4.52 11.39 -5.41
CA GLU A 15 -3.60 12.15 -4.55
C GLU A 15 -4.29 12.64 -3.25
N GLY A 16 -5.21 11.83 -2.72
CA GLY A 16 -5.85 12.11 -1.43
C GLY A 16 -5.13 11.47 -0.25
N ASN A 17 -5.54 11.82 0.98
CA ASN A 17 -4.99 11.25 2.21
C ASN A 17 -4.98 9.72 2.22
N THR A 18 -6.01 9.07 1.66
CA THR A 18 -6.05 7.60 1.53
C THR A 18 -4.92 7.06 0.66
N ALA A 19 -4.61 7.72 -0.46
CA ALA A 19 -3.49 7.32 -1.32
C ALA A 19 -2.17 7.52 -0.57
N THR A 20 -1.97 8.68 0.06
CA THR A 20 -0.77 8.95 0.87
C THR A 20 -0.56 7.92 1.98
N MET A 21 -1.62 7.51 2.69
CA MET A 21 -1.52 6.48 3.72
C MET A 21 -1.19 5.09 3.13
N ALA A 22 -1.80 4.73 2.00
CA ALA A 22 -1.50 3.49 1.30
C ALA A 22 -0.02 3.46 0.87
N ASP A 23 0.48 4.55 0.30
CA ASP A 23 1.86 4.66 -0.19
C ASP A 23 2.88 4.50 0.95
N VAL A 24 2.68 5.19 2.08
CA VAL A 24 3.57 5.11 3.24
C VAL A 24 3.56 3.70 3.84
N PHE A 25 2.40 3.06 3.93
CA PHE A 25 2.28 1.69 4.41
C PHE A 25 2.95 0.69 3.46
N ALA A 26 2.73 0.82 2.15
CA ALA A 26 3.35 -0.01 1.12
C ALA A 26 4.88 0.09 1.18
N LYS A 27 5.41 1.32 1.30
CA LYS A 27 6.85 1.56 1.43
C LYS A 27 7.44 0.83 2.64
N GLY A 28 6.89 1.03 3.84
CA GLY A 28 7.39 0.35 5.04
C GLY A 28 7.25 -1.18 4.98
N THR A 29 6.24 -1.67 4.27
CA THR A 29 6.03 -3.11 4.05
C THR A 29 7.11 -3.70 3.14
N ILE A 30 7.46 -3.01 2.04
CA ILE A 30 8.54 -3.39 1.12
C ILE A 30 9.90 -3.34 1.82
N GLU A 31 10.16 -2.28 2.59
CA GLU A 31 11.40 -2.12 3.38
C GLU A 31 11.60 -3.27 4.40
N ASN A 32 10.51 -3.90 4.85
CA ASN A 32 10.54 -5.06 5.74
C ASN A 32 10.59 -6.42 4.97
N ASN A 33 11.05 -6.41 3.72
CA ASN A 33 11.21 -7.57 2.85
C ASN A 33 9.91 -8.35 2.59
N ASN A 34 8.77 -7.64 2.49
CA ASN A 34 7.50 -8.22 2.03
C ASN A 34 7.23 -7.79 0.57
N THR A 35 6.32 -8.48 -0.11
CA THR A 35 5.81 -8.10 -1.43
C THR A 35 4.44 -7.43 -1.30
N VAL A 36 4.21 -6.33 -2.01
CA VAL A 36 2.95 -5.58 -2.00
C VAL A 36 2.27 -5.64 -3.37
N THR A 37 0.95 -5.74 -3.37
CA THR A 37 0.08 -5.51 -4.53
C THR A 37 -1.02 -4.54 -4.12
N GLU A 38 -1.34 -3.56 -4.96
CA GLU A 38 -2.39 -2.59 -4.70
C GLU A 38 -3.54 -2.71 -5.69
N LEU A 39 -4.77 -2.53 -5.19
CA LEU A 39 -6.00 -2.43 -5.98
C LEU A 39 -6.78 -1.16 -5.59
N PHE A 40 -7.43 -0.58 -6.58
CA PHE A 40 -8.34 0.56 -6.49
C PHE A 40 -9.80 0.07 -6.52
#